data_AF-A0A645D8A7-F1
#
_entry.id   AF-A0A645D8A7-F1
#
_cell.length_a   1.000
_cell.length_b   1.000
_cell.length_c   1.000
_cell.angle_alpha   90.00
_cell.angle_beta   90.00
_cell.angle_gamma   90.00
#
_symmetry.space_group_name_H-M   'P 1'
#
loop_
_entity.id
_entity.type
_entity.pdbx_description
1 polymer ?
#
loop_
_entity_poly.entity_id
_entity_poly.type
_entity_poly.pdbx_seq_one_letter_code
_entity_poly.pdbx_strand_id
1 'polypeptide(L)'
;MKLIKSVYNVSKRLSTKTIDAGDYDTADQAIAAMLEHYKTNAKRGDFYYKITRENIEEDANGFLCRTISYNVCTLQDPDMHRTYNRRRLDTMLQEQPVRN
;
A
#
# COMPACT_ATOMS: atom_id res chain seq x y z
N MET A 1 1.00 12.63 21.06
CA MET A 1 0.56 11.88 19.86
C MET A 1 -0.45 10.85 20.32
N LYS A 2 -1.71 10.99 19.89
CA LYS A 2 -2.80 10.05 20.15
C LYS A 2 -3.08 9.28 18.87
N LEU A 3 -3.05 7.96 18.91
CA LEU A 3 -3.43 7.14 17.76
C LEU A 3 -4.93 7.34 17.47
N ILE A 4 -5.24 7.75 16.24
CA ILE A 4 -6.61 7.90 15.76
C ILE A 4 -7.03 6.63 15.02
N LYS A 5 -6.24 6.21 14.04
CA LYS A 5 -6.49 4.98 13.27
C LYS A 5 -5.23 4.46 12.60
N SER A 6 -5.23 3.18 12.24
CA SER A 6 -4.24 2.59 11.34
C SER A 6 -4.85 2.39 9.96
N VAL A 7 -4.11 2.69 8.91
CA VAL A 7 -4.51 2.52 7.50
C VAL A 7 -3.41 1.82 6.72
N TYR A 8 -3.80 1.19 5.62
CA TYR A 8 -2.92 0.63 4.60
C TYR A 8 -2.89 1.59 3.41
N ASN A 9 -1.80 2.34 3.27
CA ASN A 9 -1.57 3.19 2.11
C ASN A 9 -1.06 2.35 0.93
N VAL A 10 -1.66 2.53 -0.23
CA VAL A 10 -1.20 1.95 -1.50
C VAL A 10 -0.58 3.06 -2.32
N SER A 11 0.68 2.89 -2.72
CA SER A 11 1.36 3.85 -3.59
C SER A 11 2.05 3.18 -4.77
N LYS A 12 1.98 3.81 -5.94
CA LYS A 12 2.77 3.44 -7.12
C LYS A 12 4.02 4.30 -7.16
N ARG A 13 5.18 3.66 -7.09
CA ARG A 13 6.49 4.31 -7.19
C ARG A 13 7.01 4.15 -8.61
N LEU A 14 7.22 5.28 -9.26
CA LEU A 14 7.98 5.41 -10.51
C LEU A 14 9.36 5.96 -10.16
N SER A 15 10.32 5.83 -11.08
CA SER A 15 11.67 6.40 -10.90
C SER A 15 11.67 7.91 -10.60
N THR A 16 10.69 8.64 -11.14
CA THR A 16 10.63 10.11 -11.04
C THR A 16 9.57 10.63 -10.07
N LYS A 17 8.58 9.81 -9.68
CA LYS A 17 7.47 10.27 -8.84
C LYS A 17 6.78 9.14 -8.09
N THR A 18 6.07 9.54 -7.06
CA THR A 18 5.16 8.66 -6.30
C THR A 18 3.74 9.08 -6.58
N ILE A 19 2.89 8.11 -6.92
CA ILE A 19 1.45 8.32 -7.07
C ILE A 19 0.79 7.59 -5.90
N ASP A 20 0.03 8.33 -5.12
CA ASP A 20 -0.82 7.75 -4.08
C ASP A 20 -2.06 7.12 -4.75
N ALA A 21 -2.33 5.86 -4.45
CA ALA A 21 -3.49 5.11 -4.94
C ALA A 21 -4.58 4.97 -3.87
N GLY A 22 -4.36 5.48 -2.65
CA GLY A 22 -5.36 5.61 -1.61
C GLY A 22 -5.00 4.92 -0.29
N ASP A 23 -5.77 5.26 0.74
CA ASP A 23 -5.70 4.70 2.09
C ASP A 23 -6.87 3.75 2.31
N TYR A 24 -6.59 2.56 2.83
CA TYR A 24 -7.59 1.50 3.05
C TYR A 24 -7.52 0.97 4.48
N ASP A 25 -8.63 0.47 5.02
CA ASP A 25 -8.66 0.01 6.41
C ASP A 25 -8.06 -1.40 6.57
N THR A 26 -7.99 -2.19 5.49
CA THR A 26 -7.51 -3.59 5.52
C THR A 26 -6.50 -3.88 4.40
N ALA A 27 -5.61 -4.85 4.65
CA ALA A 27 -4.63 -5.31 3.67
C ALA A 27 -5.27 -5.88 2.40
N ASP A 28 -6.38 -6.62 2.52
CA ASP A 28 -7.07 -7.21 1.38
C ASP A 28 -7.69 -6.15 0.47
N GLN A 29 -8.31 -5.10 1.05
CA GLN A 29 -8.82 -3.96 0.29
C GLN A 29 -7.69 -3.21 -0.41
N ALA A 30 -6.57 -3.00 0.28
CA ALA A 30 -5.39 -2.37 -0.29
C ALA A 30 -4.83 -3.18 -1.49
N ILE A 31 -4.76 -4.51 -1.38
CA ILE A 31 -4.32 -5.39 -2.47
C ILE A 31 -5.31 -5.36 -3.65
N ALA A 32 -6.62 -5.42 -3.37
CA ALA A 32 -7.64 -5.36 -4.40
C ALA A 32 -7.59 -4.04 -5.19
N ALA A 33 -7.52 -2.91 -4.48
CA ALA A 33 -7.42 -1.59 -5.08
C ALA A 33 -6.10 -1.39 -5.83
N MET A 34 -4.99 -1.91 -5.32
CA MET A 34 -3.71 -1.94 -6.03
C MET A 34 -3.82 -2.64 -7.38
N LEU A 35 -4.46 -3.82 -7.42
CA LEU A 35 -4.65 -4.59 -8.65
C LEU A 35 -5.61 -3.90 -9.61
N GLU A 36 -6.68 -3.30 -9.11
CA GLU A 36 -7.60 -2.49 -9.92
C GLU A 36 -6.89 -1.29 -10.54
N HIS A 37 -6.15 -0.52 -9.74
CA HIS A 37 -5.34 0.59 -10.21
C HIS A 37 -4.29 0.12 -11.23
N TYR A 38 -3.73 -1.07 -11.04
CA TYR A 38 -2.80 -1.67 -11.99
C TYR A 38 -3.43 -2.11 -13.32
N LYS A 39 -4.69 -2.55 -13.32
CA LYS A 39 -5.45 -2.89 -14.54
C LYS A 39 -5.78 -1.65 -15.37
N THR A 40 -6.17 -0.55 -14.71
CA THR A 40 -6.66 0.66 -15.38
C THR A 40 -5.56 1.62 -15.81
N ASN A 41 -4.40 1.62 -15.14
CA ASN A 41 -3.32 2.55 -15.44
C ASN A 41 -2.29 2.02 -16.44
N ALA A 42 -1.69 2.95 -17.19
CA ALA A 42 -0.63 2.63 -18.13
C ALA A 42 0.59 1.97 -17.43
N LYS A 43 1.00 0.82 -17.95
CA LYS A 43 2.17 0.02 -17.53
C LYS A 43 3.48 0.47 -18.21
N ARG A 44 3.71 1.78 -18.29
CA ARG A 44 4.92 2.36 -18.93
C ARG A 44 6.01 2.65 -17.91
N GLY A 45 7.25 2.34 -18.28
CA GLY A 45 8.45 2.55 -17.46
C GLY A 45 8.62 1.53 -16.34
N ASP A 46 9.71 1.68 -15.59
CA ASP A 46 9.96 0.91 -14.38
C ASP A 46 9.15 1.48 -13.21
N PHE A 47 8.31 0.62 -12.63
CA PHE A 47 7.52 0.96 -11.47
C PHE A 47 7.31 -0.27 -10.59
N TYR A 48 7.00 0.01 -9.34
CA TYR A 48 6.51 -0.97 -8.38
C TYR A 48 5.38 -0.36 -7.56
N TYR A 49 4.48 -1.19 -7.08
CA TYR A 49 3.53 -0.78 -6.06
C TYR A 49 4.09 -1.08 -4.69
N LYS A 50 3.66 -0.31 -3.71
CA LYS A 50 4.06 -0.43 -2.32
C LYS A 50 2.81 -0.29 -1.46
N ILE A 51 2.61 -1.25 -0.58
CA ILE A 51 1.59 -1.18 0.47
C ILE A 51 2.30 -0.97 1.80
N THR A 52 1.95 0.09 2.53
CA THR A 52 2.49 0.42 3.84
C THR A 52 1.38 0.57 4.86
N ARG A 53 1.58 -0.04 6.03
CA ARG A 53 0.73 0.22 7.19
C ARG A 53 1.20 1.50 7.89
N GLU A 54 0.32 2.49 7.94
CA GLU A 54 0.55 3.80 8.52
C GLU A 54 -0.42 4.05 9.68
N ASN A 55 0.09 4.65 10.74
CA ASN A 55 -0.70 5.13 11.86
C ASN A 55 -0.95 6.62 11.68
N ILE A 56 -2.22 7.00 11.72
CA ILE A 56 -2.63 8.40 11.76
C ILE A 56 -2.75 8.78 13.23
N GLU A 57 -1.85 9.66 13.66
CA GLU A 57 -1.74 10.15 15.02
C GLU A 57 -2.05 11.64 15.07
N GLU A 58 -2.73 12.07 16.11
CA GLU A 58 -3.04 13.48 16.36
C GLU A 58 -2.11 14.02 17.46
N ASP A 59 -1.51 15.18 17.23
CA ASP A 59 -0.70 15.87 18.23
C ASP A 59 -1.58 16.63 19.25
N ALA A 60 -0.96 17.26 20.25
CA ALA A 60 -1.69 18.04 21.26
C ALA A 60 -2.32 19.33 20.71
N ASN A 61 -1.92 19.75 19.50
CA ASN A 61 -2.40 20.94 18.80
C ASN A 61 -3.47 20.62 17.75
N GLY A 62 -3.89 19.34 17.62
CA GLY A 62 -4.86 18.88 16.62
C GLY A 62 -4.28 18.61 15.22
N PHE A 63 -2.96 18.60 15.07
CA PHE A 63 -2.30 18.28 13.80
C PHE A 63 -2.25 16.76 13.58
N LEU A 64 -2.65 16.33 12.39
CA LEU A 64 -2.61 14.93 11.98
C LEU A 64 -1.27 14.59 11.35
N CYS A 65 -0.52 13.71 12.01
CA CYS A 65 0.72 13.14 11.51
C CYS A 65 0.50 11.70 11.04
N ARG A 66 1.09 11.36 9.89
CA ARG A 66 1.19 9.97 9.41
C ARG A 66 2.54 9.41 9.85
N THR A 67 2.51 8.44 10.76
CA THR A 67 3.69 7.72 11.21
C THR A 67 3.68 6.33 10.57
N ILE A 68 4.73 6.01 9.82
CA ILE A 68 4.89 4.64 9.35
C ILE A 68 5.22 3.79 10.58
N SER A 69 4.33 2.88 10.92
CA SER A 69 4.59 1.87 11.93
C SER A 69 5.72 0.96 11.43
N TYR A 70 6.95 1.21 11.87
CA TYR A 70 8.04 0.23 11.81
C TYR A 70 8.09 -0.46 13.17
N ASN A 71 7.60 -1.69 13.29
CA ASN A 71 7.90 -2.51 14.46
C ASN A 71 9.33 -3.00 14.26
N VAL A 72 10.29 -2.25 14.79
CA VAL A 72 11.72 -2.58 14.71
C VAL A 72 12.05 -3.91 15.42
N CYS A 73 11.10 -4.50 16.16
CA CYS A 73 11.35 -5.68 17.00
C CYS A 73 10.84 -7.03 16.48
N THR A 74 10.21 -7.12 15.31
CA THR A 74 9.88 -8.44 14.73
C THR A 74 10.12 -8.44 13.22
N LEU A 75 11.22 -9.07 12.79
CA LEU A 75 11.49 -9.51 11.40
C LEU A 75 10.45 -10.52 10.85
N GLN A 76 9.27 -10.61 11.47
CA GLN A 76 8.25 -11.64 11.27
C GLN A 76 6.85 -11.07 11.09
N ASP A 77 6.71 -9.79 10.74
CA ASP A 77 5.40 -9.22 10.39
C ASP A 77 5.27 -9.19 8.85
N PRO A 78 4.76 -10.26 8.20
CA PRO A 78 4.70 -10.38 6.74
C PRO A 78 3.74 -9.36 6.09
N ASP A 79 3.04 -8.56 6.89
CA ASP A 79 1.97 -7.63 6.46
C ASP A 79 2.42 -6.16 6.47
N MET A 80 3.66 -5.88 6.89
CA MET A 80 4.09 -4.52 7.23
C MET A 80 4.57 -3.67 6.06
N HIS A 81 5.16 -4.31 5.04
CA HIS A 81 5.74 -3.62 3.90
C HIS A 81 5.86 -4.57 2.72
N ARG A 82 4.98 -4.43 1.73
CA ARG A 82 5.03 -5.27 0.53
C ARG A 82 5.24 -4.41 -0.70
N THR A 83 6.32 -4.70 -1.41
CA THR A 83 6.58 -4.16 -2.73
C THR A 83 6.18 -5.18 -3.79
N TYR A 84 5.49 -4.70 -4.81
CA TYR A 84 4.96 -5.51 -5.89
C TYR A 84 5.50 -4.97 -7.20
N ASN A 85 6.51 -5.67 -7.71
CA ASN A 85 7.03 -5.39 -9.05
C ASN A 85 6.06 -5.89 -10.10
N ARG A 86 6.19 -5.36 -11.31
CA ARG A 86 5.35 -5.71 -12.47
C ARG A 86 5.12 -7.22 -12.63
N ARG A 87 6.18 -8.04 -12.60
CA ARG A 87 6.05 -9.51 -12.71
C ARG A 87 5.11 -10.09 -11.67
N ARG A 88 5.25 -9.71 -10.39
CA ARG A 88 4.41 -10.23 -9.30
C ARG A 88 2.96 -9.81 -9.49
N LEU A 89 2.71 -8.57 -9.92
CA LEU A 89 1.36 -8.08 -10.21
C LEU A 89 0.73 -8.82 -11.38
N ASP A 90 1.47 -9.06 -12.46
CA ASP A 90 0.99 -9.83 -13.61
C ASP A 90 0.65 -11.28 -13.19
N THR A 91 1.45 -11.92 -12.33
CA THR A 91 1.14 -13.24 -11.75
C THR A 91 -0.11 -13.20 -10.87
N MET A 92 -0.22 -12.22 -9.96
CA MET A 92 -1.38 -12.08 -9.08
C MET A 92 -2.68 -11.83 -9.86
N LEU A 93 -2.61 -11.13 -11.00
CA LEU A 93 -3.74 -10.97 -11.90
C LEU A 93 -4.19 -12.27 -12.56
N GLN A 94 -3.26 -13.17 -12.87
CA GLN A 94 -3.55 -14.49 -13.45
C GLN A 94 -4.06 -15.50 -12.42
N GLU A 95 -3.62 -15.38 -11.17
CA GLU A 95 -4.05 -16.21 -10.03
C GLU A 95 -5.45 -15.83 -9.50
N GLN A 96 -6.01 -14.68 -9.88
CA GLN A 96 -7.39 -14.36 -9.51
C GLN A 96 -8.35 -15.36 -10.18
N PRO A 97 -9.22 -16.06 -9.43
CA PRO A 97 -10.19 -16.95 -10.03
C PRO A 97 -11.06 -16.14 -10.99
N VAL A 98 -11.17 -16.64 -12.22
CA VAL A 98 -12.13 -16.13 -13.21
C VAL A 98 -13.50 -16.25 -12.54
N ARG A 99 -14.06 -15.14 -12.08
CA ARG A 99 -15.47 -15.09 -11.67
C ARG A 99 -16.28 -15.28 -12.96
N ASN A 100 -16.60 -16.53 -13.26
CA ASN A 100 -17.65 -16.92 -14.19
C ASN A 100 -19.01 -16.50 -13.64
#